data_AF-A0A8K0HEZ4-F1
#
_entry.id   AF-A0A8K0HEZ4-F1
#
_cell.length_a   1.000
_cell.length_b   1.000
_cell.length_c   1.000
_cell.angle_alpha   90.00
_cell.angle_beta   90.00
_cell.angle_gamma   90.00
#
_symmetry.space_group_name_H-M   'P 1'
#
loop_
_entity.id
_entity.type
_entity.pdbx_description
1 polymer ?
#
loop_
_entity_poly.entity_id
_entity_poly.type
_entity_poly.pdbx_seq_one_letter_code
_entity_poly.pdbx_strand_id
1 'polypeptide(L)'
;MEKPEMALLMCFPSQIQATKVMAVLDVLSNHSPDEEYLGEKMEPAWEENEAIRGAFERFNGRLKKLEEIINERNKNLELKNRVGAGVVPYELLKPFSKPGVTGRGVPNSISI
;
A
#
# COMPACT_ATOMS: atom_id res chain seq x y z
N MET A 1 8.06 -41.24 14.60
CA MET A 1 8.56 -40.07 13.84
C MET A 1 7.75 -38.88 14.30
N GLU A 2 8.39 -37.92 14.97
CA GLU A 2 7.72 -36.66 15.30
C GLU A 2 7.40 -35.90 14.00
N LYS A 3 6.20 -35.32 13.93
CA LYS A 3 5.72 -34.51 12.80
C LYS A 3 5.63 -33.04 13.26
N PRO A 4 6.78 -32.33 13.35
CA PRO A 4 6.81 -30.98 13.91
C PRO A 4 5.90 -30.00 13.17
N GLU A 5 5.72 -30.16 11.86
CA GLU A 5 4.79 -29.39 11.05
C GLU A 5 3.34 -29.57 11.50
N MET A 6 2.94 -30.79 11.86
CA MET A 6 1.58 -31.05 12.34
C MET A 6 1.38 -30.48 13.74
N ALA A 7 2.39 -30.59 14.61
CA ALA A 7 2.34 -29.97 15.93
C ALA A 7 2.15 -28.44 15.83
N LEU A 8 2.89 -27.78 14.92
CA LEU A 8 2.74 -26.36 14.67
C LEU A 8 1.37 -25.99 14.08
N LEU A 9 0.87 -26.75 13.10
CA LEU A 9 -0.45 -26.51 12.49
C LEU A 9 -1.58 -26.60 13.52
N MET A 10 -1.45 -27.48 14.53
CA MET A 10 -2.41 -27.58 15.63
C MET A 10 -2.42 -26.36 16.57
N CYS A 11 -1.38 -25.51 16.53
CA CYS A 11 -1.32 -24.25 17.26
C CYS A 11 -1.89 -23.06 16.46
N PHE A 12 -2.07 -23.20 15.14
CA PHE A 12 -2.63 -22.16 14.27
C PHE A 12 -4.17 -22.21 14.25
N PRO A 13 -4.82 -21.16 13.70
CA PRO A 13 -6.25 -21.20 13.45
C PRO A 13 -6.65 -22.45 12.64
N SER A 14 -7.82 -23.00 12.93
CA SER A 14 -8.39 -24.06 12.08
C SER A 14 -8.56 -23.55 10.64
N GLN A 15 -8.62 -24.46 9.67
CA GLN A 15 -8.75 -24.09 8.26
C GLN A 15 -9.94 -23.15 8.02
N ILE A 16 -11.10 -23.41 8.66
CA ILE A 16 -12.29 -22.56 8.53
C ILE A 16 -12.05 -21.15 9.11
N GLN A 17 -11.34 -21.03 10.23
CA GLN A 17 -11.00 -19.72 10.82
C GLN A 17 -10.01 -18.97 9.94
N ALA A 18 -8.97 -19.65 9.45
CA ALA A 18 -7.99 -19.07 8.54
C ALA A 18 -8.65 -18.56 7.25
N THR A 19 -9.53 -19.35 6.62
CA THR A 19 -10.26 -18.92 5.42
C THR A 19 -11.13 -17.70 5.67
N LYS A 20 -11.80 -17.61 6.82
CA LYS A 20 -12.59 -16.43 7.19
C LYS A 20 -11.71 -15.18 7.31
N VAL A 21 -10.58 -15.29 8.01
CA VAL A 21 -9.63 -14.17 8.15
C VAL A 21 -9.07 -13.75 6.79
N MET A 22 -8.69 -14.71 5.94
CA MET A 22 -8.19 -14.43 4.59
C MET A 22 -9.21 -13.67 3.74
N ALA A 23 -10.49 -14.11 3.75
CA ALA A 23 -11.54 -13.42 3.00
C ALA A 23 -11.78 -11.99 3.51
N VAL A 24 -11.74 -11.78 4.83
CA VAL A 24 -11.86 -10.44 5.41
C VAL A 24 -10.67 -9.57 5.02
N LEU A 25 -9.44 -10.07 5.15
CA LEU A 25 -8.24 -9.32 4.78
C LEU A 25 -8.20 -8.99 3.29
N ASP A 26 -8.67 -9.88 2.42
CA ASP A 26 -8.74 -9.65 0.98
C ASP A 26 -9.65 -8.44 0.67
N VAL A 27 -10.83 -8.37 1.30
CA VAL A 27 -11.75 -7.24 1.16
C VAL A 27 -11.13 -5.95 1.72
N LEU A 28 -10.57 -6.00 2.93
CA LEU A 28 -10.00 -4.81 3.59
C LEU A 28 -8.72 -4.29 2.93
N SER A 29 -8.02 -5.13 2.16
CA SER A 29 -6.77 -4.75 1.46
C SER A 29 -7.01 -4.32 0.01
N ASN A 30 -8.26 -4.25 -0.44
CA ASN A 30 -8.62 -4.00 -1.83
C ASN A 30 -8.96 -2.54 -2.07
N HIS A 31 -8.23 -1.90 -2.98
CA HIS A 31 -8.53 -0.53 -3.38
C HIS A 31 -9.71 -0.50 -4.36
N SER A 32 -10.73 0.31 -4.04
CA SER A 32 -11.87 0.56 -4.92
C SER A 32 -11.42 1.15 -6.27
N PRO A 33 -12.11 0.83 -7.39
CA PRO A 33 -11.96 1.54 -8.67
C PRO A 33 -12.15 3.05 -8.58
N ASP A 34 -12.96 3.50 -7.61
CA ASP A 34 -13.31 4.91 -7.42
C ASP A 34 -12.46 5.59 -6.33
N GLU A 35 -11.43 4.90 -5.80
CA GLU A 35 -10.57 5.45 -4.74
C GLU A 35 -9.86 6.74 -5.17
N GLU A 36 -9.69 7.65 -4.21
CA GLU A 36 -8.94 8.89 -4.40
C GLU A 36 -7.68 8.90 -3.55
N TYR A 37 -6.55 8.93 -4.24
CA TYR A 37 -5.25 8.87 -3.59
C TYR A 37 -4.74 10.26 -3.19
N LEU A 38 -3.86 10.24 -2.19
CA LEU A 38 -3.25 11.44 -1.64
C LEU A 38 -2.63 12.30 -2.73
N GLY A 39 -3.15 13.52 -2.88
CA GLY A 39 -2.64 14.51 -3.84
C GLY A 39 -2.75 14.10 -5.30
N GLU A 40 -3.55 13.10 -5.67
CA GLU A 40 -3.74 12.67 -7.05
C GLU A 40 -4.72 13.58 -7.81
N LYS A 41 -5.94 13.72 -7.28
CA LYS A 41 -7.00 14.52 -7.87
C LYS A 41 -7.14 15.85 -7.13
N MET A 42 -7.17 16.94 -7.87
CA MET A 42 -7.42 18.27 -7.34
C MET A 42 -8.93 18.50 -7.29
N GLU A 43 -9.42 19.03 -6.18
CA GLU A 43 -10.81 19.51 -6.10
C GLU A 43 -11.00 20.69 -7.07
N PRO A 44 -12.04 20.70 -7.93
CA PRO A 44 -12.29 21.78 -8.88
C PRO A 44 -12.28 23.19 -8.27
N ALA A 45 -12.86 23.36 -7.08
CA ALA A 45 -12.87 24.66 -6.39
C ALA A 45 -11.47 25.16 -6.01
N TRP A 46 -10.48 24.27 -5.87
CA TRP A 46 -9.08 24.64 -5.61
C TRP A 46 -8.36 25.09 -6.87
N GLU A 47 -8.74 24.54 -8.02
CA GLU A 47 -8.14 24.87 -9.32
C GLU A 47 -8.42 26.33 -9.72
N GLU A 48 -9.61 26.83 -9.41
CA GLU A 48 -10.03 28.21 -9.67
C GLU A 48 -9.19 29.24 -8.89
N ASN A 49 -8.57 28.84 -7.78
CA ASN A 49 -7.69 29.69 -7.00
C ASN A 49 -6.22 29.43 -7.35
N GLU A 50 -5.56 30.35 -8.04
CA GLU A 50 -4.17 30.19 -8.49
C GLU A 50 -3.17 29.85 -7.38
N ALA A 51 -3.35 30.42 -6.19
CA ALA A 51 -2.47 30.16 -5.06
C ALA A 51 -2.63 28.74 -4.51
N ILE A 52 -3.88 28.26 -4.41
CA ILE A 52 -4.18 26.90 -3.96
C ILE A 52 -3.76 25.88 -5.02
N ARG A 53 -4.11 26.11 -6.29
CA ARG A 53 -3.65 25.30 -7.44
C ARG A 53 -2.15 25.11 -7.43
N GLY A 54 -1.39 26.21 -7.36
CA GLY A 54 0.07 26.15 -7.31
C GLY A 54 0.62 25.42 -6.07
N ALA A 55 -0.05 25.51 -4.92
CA ALA A 55 0.33 24.75 -3.72
C ALA A 55 0.06 23.25 -3.87
N PHE A 56 -1.08 22.87 -4.46
CA PHE A 56 -1.44 21.48 -4.71
C PHE A 56 -0.53 20.84 -5.76
N GLU A 57 -0.19 21.54 -6.85
CA GLU A 57 0.78 21.04 -7.85
C GLU A 57 2.15 20.76 -7.23
N ARG A 58 2.64 21.66 -6.34
CA ARG A 58 3.87 21.42 -5.58
C ARG A 58 3.75 20.23 -4.63
N PHE A 59 2.57 20.00 -4.05
CA PHE A 59 2.33 18.84 -3.21
C PHE A 59 2.35 17.53 -4.01
N ASN A 60 1.59 17.45 -5.11
CA ASN A 60 1.61 16.31 -6.04
C ASN A 60 3.03 16.01 -6.56
N GLY A 61 3.78 17.05 -6.98
CA GLY A 61 5.16 16.90 -7.43
C GLY A 61 6.09 16.30 -6.37
N ARG A 62 5.94 16.70 -5.10
CA ARG A 62 6.69 16.12 -3.98
C ARG A 62 6.32 14.67 -3.71
N LEU A 63 5.05 14.29 -3.85
CA LEU A 63 4.61 12.90 -3.72
C LEU A 63 5.17 12.00 -4.83
N LYS A 64 5.19 12.47 -6.08
CA LYS A 64 5.86 11.75 -7.18
C LYS A 64 7.34 11.55 -6.89
N LYS A 65 8.02 12.58 -6.36
CA LYS A 65 9.43 12.45 -5.95
C LYS A 65 9.62 11.48 -4.79
N LEU A 66 8.69 11.43 -3.82
CA LEU A 66 8.72 10.45 -2.74
C LEU A 66 8.60 9.02 -3.27
N GLU A 67 7.75 8.77 -4.27
CA GLU A 67 7.64 7.46 -4.90
C GLU A 67 8.97 7.01 -5.53
N GLU A 68 9.67 7.91 -6.22
CA GLU A 68 11.02 7.64 -6.75
C GLU A 68 12.00 7.28 -5.64
N ILE A 69 12.01 8.02 -4.52
CA ILE A 69 12.87 7.72 -3.36
C ILE A 69 12.56 6.33 -2.79
N ILE A 70 11.28 5.95 -2.72
CA ILE A 70 10.88 4.61 -2.27
C ILE A 70 11.40 3.54 -3.24
N ASN A 71 11.28 3.78 -4.55
CA ASN A 71 11.81 2.89 -5.58
C ASN A 71 13.33 2.70 -5.48
N GLU A 72 14.08 3.79 -5.28
CA GLU A 72 15.53 3.75 -5.07
C GLU A 72 15.89 2.95 -3.82
N ARG A 73 15.19 3.18 -2.70
CA ARG A 73 15.40 2.45 -1.44
C ARG A 73 15.09 0.97 -1.57
N ASN A 74 14.06 0.59 -2.32
CA ASN A 74 13.72 -0.83 -2.57
C ASN A 74 14.75 -1.55 -3.46
N LYS A 75 15.61 -0.81 -4.17
CA LYS A 75 16.69 -1.37 -4.99
C LYS A 75 18.06 -1.36 -4.30
N ASN A 76 18.19 -0.64 -3.19
CA ASN A 76 19.45 -0.52 -2.47
C ASN A 76 19.72 -1.75 -1.61
N LEU A 77 20.69 -2.58 -2.01
CA LEU A 77 21.09 -3.82 -1.33
C LEU A 77 21.61 -3.63 0.10
N GLU A 78 22.04 -2.42 0.46
CA GLU A 78 22.43 -2.10 1.84
C GLU A 78 21.20 -2.01 2.76
N LEU A 79 20.01 -1.75 2.21
CA LEU A 79 18.74 -1.69 2.94
C LEU A 79 18.07 -3.07 3.01
N LYS A 80 18.72 -4.00 3.72
CA LYS A 80 18.36 -5.44 3.80
C LYS A 80 16.90 -5.74 4.22
N ASN A 81 16.26 -4.81 4.94
CA ASN A 81 14.84 -4.96 5.33
C ASN A 81 13.85 -4.65 4.17
N ARG A 82 14.36 -4.31 2.98
CA ARG A 82 13.55 -3.90 1.82
C ARG A 82 13.90 -4.66 0.55
N VAL A 83 14.95 -5.47 0.57
CA VAL A 83 15.47 -6.18 -0.59
C VAL A 83 16.21 -7.44 -0.15
N GLY A 84 16.06 -8.53 -0.93
CA GLY A 84 16.68 -9.82 -0.66
C GLY A 84 15.74 -10.98 -0.95
N ALA A 85 16.26 -12.21 -0.83
CA ALA A 85 15.46 -13.42 -1.04
C ALA A 85 14.31 -13.48 -0.02
N GLY A 86 13.08 -13.62 -0.51
CA GLY A 86 11.88 -13.67 0.34
C GLY A 86 11.42 -12.33 0.89
N VAL A 87 12.11 -11.22 0.60
CA VAL A 87 11.71 -9.87 1.02
C VAL A 87 10.99 -9.18 -0.13
N VAL A 88 9.69 -8.93 0.04
CA VAL A 88 8.89 -8.16 -0.92
C VAL A 88 9.28 -6.67 -0.80
N PRO A 89 9.41 -5.93 -1.92
CA PRO A 89 9.63 -4.49 -1.87
C PRO A 89 8.59 -3.79 -0.99
N TYR A 90 9.03 -2.93 -0.09
CA TYR A 90 8.10 -2.21 0.77
C TYR A 90 7.50 -1.02 0.02
N GLU A 91 6.25 -1.15 -0.39
CA GLU A 91 5.55 -0.17 -1.23
C GLU A 91 4.30 0.44 -0.59
N LEU A 92 3.96 0.05 0.65
CA LEU A 92 2.75 0.49 1.36
C LEU A 92 2.62 2.02 1.49
N LEU A 93 3.73 2.77 1.39
CA LEU A 93 3.74 4.24 1.45
C LEU A 93 3.99 4.91 0.09
N LYS A 94 3.91 4.16 -1.02
CA LYS A 94 3.83 4.79 -2.33
C LYS A 94 2.46 5.49 -2.44
N PRO A 95 2.42 6.76 -2.84
CA PRO A 95 1.21 7.58 -2.77
C PRO A 95 0.10 7.05 -3.67
N PHE A 96 0.43 6.58 -4.87
CA PHE A 96 -0.55 6.20 -5.89
C PHE A 96 -0.63 4.68 -6.08
N SER A 97 -1.80 4.23 -6.52
CA SER A 97 -2.03 2.82 -6.84
C SER A 97 -3.09 2.64 -7.92
N LYS A 98 -3.34 1.37 -8.26
CA LYS A 98 -4.44 0.92 -9.10
C LYS A 98 -5.48 0.21 -8.21
N PRO A 99 -6.70 -0.01 -8.72
CA PRO A 99 -7.70 -0.79 -8.02
C PRO A 99 -7.21 -2.22 -7.74
N GLY A 100 -7.70 -2.85 -6.68
CA GLY A 100 -7.31 -4.20 -6.26
C GLY A 100 -6.37 -4.25 -5.06
N VAL A 101 -5.95 -5.47 -4.72
CA VAL A 101 -4.96 -5.73 -3.67
C VAL A 101 -3.56 -5.55 -4.24
N THR A 102 -2.96 -4.38 -4.01
CA THR A 102 -1.73 -3.97 -4.72
C THR A 102 -0.49 -3.84 -3.84
N GLY A 103 -0.67 -3.79 -2.51
CA GLY A 103 0.44 -3.55 -1.57
C GLY A 103 1.03 -2.14 -1.63
N ARG A 104 0.29 -1.16 -2.16
CA ARG A 104 0.68 0.25 -2.29
C ARG A 104 -0.54 1.16 -2.48
N GLY A 105 -0.34 2.47 -2.38
CA GLY A 105 -1.38 3.48 -2.50
C GLY A 105 -1.77 4.01 -1.14
N VAL A 106 -1.83 5.34 -1.02
CA VAL A 106 -2.27 6.01 0.21
C VAL A 106 -3.55 6.77 -0.10
N PRO A 107 -4.72 6.27 0.33
CA PRO A 107 -6.00 6.98 0.19
C PRO A 107 -5.99 8.32 0.92
N ASN A 108 -6.85 9.25 0.51
CA ASN A 108 -7.06 10.52 1.20
C ASN A 108 -7.67 10.36 2.60
N SER A 109 -8.38 9.26 2.86
CA SER A 109 -9.18 9.05 4.07
C SER A 109 -9.17 7.60 4.54
N ILE A 110 -9.83 7.31 5.66
CA ILE A 110 -10.11 5.93 6.10
C ILE A 110 -11.34 5.46 5.31
N SER A 111 -11.10 4.90 4.13
CA SER A 111 -12.14 4.44 3.20
C SER A 111 -12.47 2.94 3.33
N ILE A 112 -11.73 2.20 4.16
CA ILE A 112 -11.93 0.78 4.48
C ILE A 112 -11.36 0.42 5.85
#